data_AF-A0A1H5XQU1-F1
#
_entry.id   AF-A0A1H5XQU1-F1
#
_cell.length_a   1.000
_cell.length_b   1.000
_cell.length_c   1.000
_cell.angle_alpha   90.00
_cell.angle_beta   90.00
_cell.angle_gamma   90.00
#
_symmetry.space_group_name_H-M   'P 1'
#
loop_
_entity.id
_entity.type
_entity.pdbx_description
1 polymer ?
#
loop_
_entity_poly.entity_id
_entity_poly.type
_entity_poly.pdbx_seq_one_letter_code
_entity_poly.pdbx_strand_id
1 'polypeptide(L)'
;MKIKITLTLLFFFGVQSFFAQAVKNDSVKIATNTTVVTTVTTTKDTLKVAGTSALLNKDNGVVNRDEKALNDRLRAEKKALKETKRIEKEKKVFEKKQKRFEKQQDKIASNERSVAKLKNKLANEKQNFAQRTARLESKKARGKLSSTNIEKENIKISKSQIKINKLEDDLEKAGNKLTKSRN
;
A
#
# COMPACT_ATOMS: atom_id res chain seq x y z
N MET A 1 16.28 11.75 -33.92
CA MET A 1 15.36 10.60 -33.76
C MET A 1 14.21 11.02 -32.85
N LYS A 2 13.05 11.34 -33.44
CA LYS A 2 11.87 11.91 -32.77
C LYS A 2 10.63 11.15 -33.21
N ILE A 3 10.41 9.93 -32.73
CA ILE A 3 9.15 9.16 -32.79
C ILE A 3 9.32 8.04 -31.76
N LYS A 4 8.99 8.29 -30.49
CA LYS A 4 8.74 7.24 -29.46
C LYS A 4 7.84 7.75 -28.29
N ILE A 5 7.04 8.79 -28.49
CA ILE A 5 6.19 9.36 -27.42
C ILE A 5 4.68 9.23 -27.74
N THR A 6 4.31 8.86 -28.97
CA THR A 6 2.90 8.78 -29.38
C THR A 6 2.20 7.46 -29.05
N LEU A 7 2.90 6.39 -28.65
CA LEU A 7 2.27 5.09 -28.39
C LEU A 7 1.74 4.91 -26.95
N THR A 8 2.15 5.76 -26.01
CA THR A 8 1.76 5.62 -24.59
C THR A 8 0.45 6.36 -24.25
N LEU A 9 -0.01 7.28 -25.10
CA LEU A 9 -1.24 8.05 -24.85
C LEU A 9 -2.54 7.30 -25.20
N LEU A 10 -2.46 6.26 -26.04
CA LEU A 10 -3.64 5.53 -26.50
C LEU A 10 -4.16 4.50 -25.48
N PHE A 11 -3.34 4.12 -24.49
CA PHE A 11 -3.71 3.10 -23.51
C PHE A 11 -4.52 3.65 -22.31
N PHE A 12 -4.62 4.97 -22.15
CA PHE A 12 -5.33 5.59 -21.01
C PHE A 12 -6.81 5.93 -21.29
N PHE A 13 -7.27 5.88 -22.54
CA PHE A 13 -8.66 6.21 -22.91
C PHE A 13 -9.61 5.00 -23.03
N GLY A 14 -9.10 3.76 -22.90
CA GLY A 14 -9.88 2.55 -23.19
C GLY A 14 -10.75 1.99 -22.05
N VAL A 15 -10.71 2.54 -20.83
CA VAL A 15 -11.33 1.89 -19.65
C VAL A 15 -12.61 2.60 -19.14
N GLN A 16 -13.09 3.66 -19.80
CA GLN A 16 -14.20 4.46 -19.26
C GLN A 16 -15.62 4.14 -19.78
N SER A 17 -15.83 3.13 -20.64
CA SER A 17 -17.14 2.93 -21.30
C SER A 17 -17.95 1.69 -20.89
N PHE A 18 -17.76 1.12 -19.69
CA PHE A 18 -18.49 -0.10 -19.28
C PHE A 18 -19.46 0.04 -18.08
N PHE A 19 -19.86 1.26 -17.71
CA PHE A 19 -20.88 1.50 -16.65
C PHE A 19 -21.99 2.49 -17.04
N ALA A 20 -22.43 2.50 -18.29
CA ALA A 20 -23.63 3.24 -18.71
C ALA A 20 -24.84 2.29 -18.73
N GLN A 21 -25.33 1.86 -17.57
CA GLN A 21 -26.72 1.42 -17.48
C GLN A 21 -27.59 2.67 -17.36
N ALA A 22 -28.47 2.86 -18.34
CA ALA A 22 -29.41 3.97 -18.41
C ALA A 22 -30.34 3.95 -17.19
N VAL A 23 -30.16 4.92 -16.29
CA VAL A 23 -31.14 5.23 -15.25
C VAL A 23 -32.23 6.06 -15.89
N LYS A 24 -33.44 5.51 -15.97
CA LYS A 24 -34.65 6.29 -16.26
C LYS A 24 -34.90 7.22 -15.07
N ASN A 25 -34.85 8.52 -15.34
CA ASN A 25 -35.28 9.54 -14.39
C ASN A 25 -36.81 9.54 -14.33
N ASP A 26 -37.38 8.89 -13.32
CA ASP A 26 -38.72 9.25 -12.86
C ASP A 26 -38.59 10.16 -11.64
N SER A 27 -39.24 11.31 -11.76
CA SER A 27 -39.24 12.41 -10.80
C SER A 27 -39.64 11.95 -9.40
N VAL A 28 -38.80 12.29 -8.44
CA VAL A 28 -39.08 12.20 -7.01
C VAL A 28 -40.20 13.17 -6.65
N LYS A 29 -41.36 12.65 -6.24
CA LYS A 29 -42.24 13.31 -5.28
C LYS A 29 -41.95 12.72 -3.90
N ILE A 30 -41.39 13.56 -3.03
CA ILE A 30 -41.20 13.28 -1.60
C ILE A 30 -42.56 13.25 -0.93
N ALA A 31 -42.93 12.10 -0.37
CA ALA A 31 -43.93 11.99 0.67
C ALA A 31 -43.41 10.98 1.71
N THR A 32 -42.84 11.53 2.77
CA THR A 32 -42.89 11.09 4.17
C THR A 32 -43.23 9.63 4.50
N ASN A 33 -42.29 9.03 5.24
CA ASN A 33 -42.43 7.93 6.20
C ASN A 33 -42.89 6.57 5.64
N THR A 34 -42.03 5.55 5.79
CA THR A 34 -42.35 4.22 6.35
C THR A 34 -41.29 3.19 5.92
N THR A 35 -40.46 2.80 6.90
CA THR A 35 -40.04 1.41 7.20
C THR A 35 -39.77 0.48 6.01
N VAL A 36 -38.50 0.34 5.61
CA VAL A 36 -38.02 -0.76 4.74
C VAL A 36 -37.41 -1.85 5.63
N VAL A 37 -38.26 -2.72 6.16
CA VAL A 37 -37.90 -4.05 6.71
C VAL A 37 -39.00 -5.02 6.27
N THR A 38 -39.09 -5.36 4.98
CA THR A 38 -39.99 -6.45 4.53
C THR A 38 -39.62 -6.97 3.14
N THR A 39 -38.57 -7.80 3.02
CA THR A 39 -38.45 -8.76 1.91
C THR A 39 -37.76 -10.04 2.39
N VAL A 40 -38.36 -10.66 3.40
CA VAL A 40 -38.26 -12.10 3.66
C VAL A 40 -39.71 -12.53 3.87
N THR A 41 -40.07 -13.73 3.42
CA THR A 41 -41.41 -14.37 3.49
C THR A 41 -42.48 -13.84 2.55
N THR A 42 -42.76 -14.60 1.47
CA THR A 42 -44.12 -15.05 1.08
C THR A 42 -44.04 -15.94 -0.18
N THR A 43 -43.96 -17.25 0.02
CA THR A 43 -44.56 -18.26 -0.89
C THR A 43 -44.91 -19.51 -0.08
N LYS A 44 -45.87 -19.35 0.84
CA LYS A 44 -46.64 -20.44 1.43
C LYS A 44 -48.04 -19.89 1.63
N ASP A 45 -48.96 -20.29 0.75
CA ASP A 45 -50.37 -20.55 1.06
C ASP A 45 -51.19 -20.56 -0.24
N THR A 46 -51.30 -21.75 -0.84
CA THR A 46 -52.45 -22.14 -1.66
C THR A 46 -52.50 -23.65 -1.76
N LEU A 47 -52.82 -24.31 -0.65
CA LEU A 47 -53.22 -25.71 -0.66
C LEU A 47 -54.34 -25.91 0.36
N LYS A 48 -55.59 -25.89 -0.12
CA LYS A 48 -56.68 -26.76 0.35
C LYS A 48 -57.93 -26.55 -0.50
N VAL A 49 -58.29 -27.55 -1.30
CA VAL A 49 -59.53 -28.35 -1.17
C VAL A 49 -59.78 -29.10 -2.50
N ALA A 50 -59.87 -30.44 -2.37
CA ALA A 50 -60.59 -31.48 -3.13
C ALA A 50 -60.75 -31.33 -4.67
N GLY A 51 -60.52 -32.34 -5.50
CA GLY A 51 -60.23 -33.75 -5.29
C GLY A 51 -60.65 -34.50 -6.56
N THR A 52 -59.86 -35.48 -7.01
CA THR A 52 -60.34 -36.66 -7.73
C THR A 52 -59.21 -37.67 -7.83
N SER A 53 -59.47 -38.83 -7.25
CA SER A 53 -58.83 -40.12 -7.44
C SER A 53 -58.29 -40.34 -8.87
N ALA A 54 -56.97 -40.45 -9.00
CA ALA A 54 -56.33 -41.11 -10.13
C ALA A 54 -54.95 -41.64 -9.68
N LEU A 55 -54.91 -42.97 -9.48
CA LEU A 55 -53.72 -43.82 -9.47
C LEU A 55 -52.76 -43.71 -8.28
N LEU A 56 -53.09 -44.51 -7.26
CA LEU A 56 -52.12 -45.42 -6.65
C LEU A 56 -51.22 -46.01 -7.76
N ASN A 57 -49.93 -45.66 -7.73
CA ASN A 57 -48.75 -46.34 -8.33
C ASN A 57 -47.71 -45.32 -8.84
N LYS A 58 -46.96 -44.65 -7.93
CA LYS A 58 -45.66 -44.04 -8.32
C LYS A 58 -44.70 -43.69 -7.17
N ASP A 59 -44.61 -44.53 -6.15
CA ASP A 59 -43.89 -44.17 -4.92
C ASP A 59 -42.36 -44.33 -4.90
N ASN A 60 -41.68 -44.57 -6.03
CA ASN A 60 -40.20 -44.62 -6.04
C ASN A 60 -39.52 -43.64 -7.03
N GLY A 61 -40.27 -42.87 -7.82
CA GLY A 61 -39.71 -42.07 -8.92
C GLY A 61 -39.62 -40.56 -8.69
N VAL A 62 -40.50 -39.99 -7.86
CA VAL A 62 -40.60 -38.54 -7.65
C VAL A 62 -39.69 -38.07 -6.51
N VAL A 63 -39.64 -38.81 -5.40
CA VAL A 63 -38.71 -38.57 -4.27
C VAL A 63 -37.25 -38.54 -4.75
N ASN A 64 -36.88 -39.45 -5.66
CA ASN A 64 -35.53 -39.55 -6.24
C ASN A 64 -35.14 -38.38 -7.17
N ARG A 65 -36.09 -37.61 -7.71
CA ARG A 65 -35.79 -36.46 -8.59
C ARG A 65 -35.60 -35.18 -7.79
N ASP A 66 -36.43 -34.98 -6.77
CA ASP A 66 -36.33 -33.82 -5.89
C ASP A 66 -35.07 -33.89 -5.04
N GLU A 67 -34.70 -35.08 -4.57
CA GLU A 67 -33.47 -35.30 -3.80
C GLU A 67 -32.19 -35.13 -4.64
N LYS A 68 -32.21 -35.55 -5.92
CA LYS A 68 -31.12 -35.28 -6.88
C LYS A 68 -30.98 -33.79 -7.18
N ALA A 69 -32.09 -33.09 -7.42
CA ALA A 69 -32.09 -31.65 -7.67
C ALA A 69 -31.59 -30.85 -6.45
N LEU A 70 -31.96 -31.26 -5.23
CA LEU A 70 -31.45 -30.67 -3.99
C LEU A 70 -29.95 -30.92 -3.82
N ASN A 71 -29.47 -32.15 -4.09
CA ASN A 71 -28.05 -32.49 -4.01
C ASN A 71 -27.21 -31.73 -5.05
N ASP A 72 -27.73 -31.54 -6.27
CA ASP A 72 -27.04 -30.77 -7.32
C ASP A 72 -26.97 -29.27 -6.97
N ARG A 73 -28.04 -28.70 -6.41
CA ARG A 73 -28.02 -27.32 -5.86
C ARG A 73 -27.01 -27.19 -4.72
N LEU A 74 -27.00 -28.12 -3.77
CA LEU A 74 -26.03 -28.15 -2.66
C LEU A 74 -24.58 -28.26 -3.16
N ARG A 75 -24.33 -29.07 -4.21
CA ARG A 75 -23.01 -29.19 -4.85
C ARG A 75 -22.60 -27.91 -5.56
N ALA A 76 -23.53 -27.22 -6.23
CA ALA A 76 -23.29 -25.95 -6.89
C ALA A 76 -22.97 -24.85 -5.86
N GLU A 77 -23.76 -24.74 -4.78
CA GLU A 77 -23.50 -23.81 -3.68
C GLU A 77 -22.16 -24.08 -3.00
N LYS A 78 -21.82 -25.36 -2.77
CA LYS A 78 -20.52 -25.75 -2.19
C LYS A 78 -19.35 -25.38 -3.11
N LYS A 79 -19.50 -25.45 -4.43
CA LYS A 79 -18.49 -24.99 -5.40
C LYS A 79 -18.37 -23.48 -5.40
N ALA A 80 -19.49 -22.75 -5.43
CA ALA A 80 -19.51 -21.29 -5.37
C ALA A 80 -18.88 -20.78 -4.07
N LEU A 81 -19.19 -21.39 -2.92
CA LEU A 81 -18.60 -21.04 -1.62
C LEU A 81 -17.10 -21.35 -1.56
N LYS A 82 -16.64 -22.43 -2.21
CA LYS A 82 -15.21 -22.73 -2.31
C LYS A 82 -14.47 -21.69 -3.15
N GLU A 83 -15.09 -21.24 -4.24
CA GLU A 83 -14.50 -20.25 -5.13
C GLU A 83 -14.44 -18.86 -4.47
N THR A 84 -15.50 -18.43 -3.81
CA THR A 84 -15.50 -17.17 -3.05
C THR A 84 -14.46 -17.18 -1.94
N LYS A 85 -14.31 -18.30 -1.21
CA LYS A 85 -13.26 -18.48 -0.20
C LYS A 85 -11.85 -18.47 -0.78
N ARG A 86 -11.64 -18.96 -2.00
CA ARG A 86 -10.34 -18.90 -2.69
C ARG A 86 -9.99 -17.46 -3.06
N ILE A 87 -10.93 -16.76 -3.69
CA ILE A 87 -10.78 -15.35 -4.07
C ILE A 87 -10.51 -14.48 -2.82
N GLU A 88 -11.22 -14.70 -1.71
CA GLU A 88 -10.99 -13.96 -0.47
C GLU A 88 -9.58 -14.22 0.10
N LYS A 89 -9.13 -15.48 0.10
CA LYS A 89 -7.78 -15.84 0.53
C LYS A 89 -6.72 -15.19 -0.35
N GLU A 90 -6.90 -15.19 -1.66
CA GLU A 90 -5.99 -14.56 -2.61
C GLU A 90 -5.92 -13.05 -2.41
N LYS A 91 -7.07 -12.37 -2.25
CA LYS A 91 -7.13 -10.94 -1.90
C LYS A 91 -6.38 -10.65 -0.60
N LYS A 92 -6.59 -11.47 0.44
CA LYS A 92 -5.91 -11.31 1.73
C LYS A 92 -4.39 -11.53 1.63
N VAL A 93 -3.94 -12.49 0.82
CA VAL A 93 -2.50 -12.70 0.56
C VAL A 93 -1.92 -11.53 -0.22
N PHE A 94 -2.64 -11.04 -1.23
CA PHE A 94 -2.24 -9.90 -2.04
C PHE A 94 -2.11 -8.63 -1.18
N GLU A 95 -3.11 -8.30 -0.37
CA GLU A 95 -3.07 -7.16 0.54
C GLU A 95 -1.90 -7.25 1.54
N LYS A 96 -1.63 -8.44 2.09
CA LYS A 96 -0.47 -8.66 2.97
C LYS A 96 0.85 -8.45 2.23
N LYS A 97 0.96 -8.89 0.98
CA LYS A 97 2.16 -8.68 0.15
C LYS A 97 2.35 -7.19 -0.13
N GLN A 98 1.29 -6.48 -0.51
CA GLN A 98 1.31 -5.04 -0.75
C GLN A 98 1.76 -4.27 0.50
N LYS A 99 1.15 -4.53 1.66
CA LYS A 99 1.53 -3.89 2.93
C LYS A 99 2.99 -4.16 3.31
N ARG A 100 3.52 -5.35 3.04
CA ARG A 100 4.94 -5.67 3.29
C ARG A 100 5.86 -4.90 2.36
N PHE A 101 5.48 -4.79 1.09
CA PHE A 101 6.22 -4.03 0.09
C PHE A 101 6.24 -2.54 0.43
N GLU A 102 5.10 -1.93 0.75
CA GLU A 102 5.00 -0.53 1.17
C GLU A 102 5.89 -0.26 2.39
N LYS A 103 5.82 -1.10 3.44
CA LYS A 103 6.70 -0.98 4.61
C LYS A 103 8.18 -1.08 4.26
N GLN A 104 8.55 -1.91 3.29
CA GLN A 104 9.94 -2.02 2.83
C GLN A 104 10.37 -0.74 2.09
N GLN A 105 9.53 -0.21 1.21
CA GLN A 105 9.78 1.05 0.52
C GLN A 105 9.92 2.22 1.51
N ASP A 106 9.04 2.33 2.49
CA ASP A 106 9.10 3.36 3.53
C ASP A 106 10.40 3.27 4.34
N LYS A 107 10.83 2.04 4.69
CA LYS A 107 12.09 1.81 5.39
C LYS A 107 13.29 2.23 4.54
N ILE A 108 13.29 1.89 3.26
CA ILE A 108 14.35 2.30 2.32
C ILE A 108 14.39 3.82 2.23
N ALA A 109 13.25 4.47 1.97
CA ALA A 109 13.16 5.93 1.85
C ALA A 109 13.61 6.65 3.14
N SER A 110 13.24 6.14 4.31
CA SER A 110 13.68 6.68 5.61
C SER A 110 15.20 6.57 5.80
N ASN A 111 15.79 5.44 5.42
CA ASN A 111 17.23 5.23 5.49
C ASN A 111 17.98 6.12 4.48
N GLU A 112 17.47 6.29 3.26
CA GLU A 112 18.02 7.21 2.26
C GLU A 112 18.04 8.65 2.75
N ARG A 113 16.94 9.12 3.33
CA ARG A 113 16.86 10.46 3.95
C ARG A 113 17.89 10.62 5.05
N SER A 114 18.11 9.59 5.86
CA SER A 114 19.11 9.61 6.94
C SER A 114 20.53 9.72 6.40
N VAL A 115 20.87 8.94 5.38
CA VAL A 115 22.16 9.01 4.67
C VAL A 115 22.37 10.39 4.06
N ALA A 116 21.36 10.93 3.35
CA ALA A 116 21.43 12.26 2.75
C ALA A 116 21.67 13.37 3.78
N LYS A 117 20.95 13.32 4.92
CA LYS A 117 21.15 14.26 6.04
C LYS A 117 22.58 14.20 6.59
N LEU A 118 23.13 13.00 6.76
CA LEU A 118 24.51 12.82 7.26
C LEU A 118 25.54 13.33 6.24
N LYS A 119 25.37 13.05 4.95
CA LYS A 119 26.22 13.60 3.88
C LYS A 119 26.25 15.13 3.89
N ASN A 120 25.08 15.76 4.00
CA ASN A 120 24.99 17.22 4.06
C ASN A 120 25.67 17.80 5.30
N LYS A 121 25.46 17.19 6.47
CA LYS A 121 26.15 17.59 7.71
C LYS A 121 27.67 17.44 7.59
N LEU A 122 28.13 16.33 7.02
CA LEU A 122 29.54 16.06 6.81
C LEU A 122 30.18 17.08 5.85
N ALA A 123 29.52 17.39 4.73
CA ALA A 123 30.00 18.38 3.77
C ALA A 123 30.16 19.76 4.43
N ASN A 124 29.13 20.21 5.17
CA ASN A 124 29.17 21.49 5.88
C ASN A 124 30.28 21.53 6.95
N GLU A 125 30.45 20.43 7.70
CA GLU A 125 31.51 20.36 8.72
C GLU A 125 32.91 20.37 8.09
N LYS A 126 33.12 19.64 6.99
CA LYS A 126 34.38 19.65 6.23
C LYS A 126 34.70 21.04 5.68
N GLN A 127 33.70 21.74 5.14
CA GLN A 127 33.85 23.12 4.67
C GLN A 127 34.24 24.06 5.82
N ASN A 128 33.54 23.98 6.95
CA ASN A 128 33.83 24.80 8.13
C ASN A 128 35.21 24.51 8.71
N PHE A 129 35.62 23.24 8.75
CA PHE A 129 36.94 22.81 9.17
C PHE A 129 38.01 23.43 8.28
N ALA A 130 37.90 23.28 6.96
CA ALA A 130 38.85 23.84 6.00
C ALA A 130 38.96 25.37 6.13
N GLN A 131 37.83 26.07 6.26
CA GLN A 131 37.82 27.52 6.46
C GLN A 131 38.49 27.95 7.77
N ARG A 132 38.27 27.22 8.88
CA ARG A 132 38.91 27.51 10.17
C ARG A 132 40.42 27.28 10.10
N THR A 133 40.86 26.17 9.53
CA THR A 133 42.28 25.86 9.35
C THR A 133 42.96 26.91 8.49
N ALA A 134 42.38 27.27 7.34
CA ALA A 134 42.92 28.32 6.47
C ALA A 134 43.01 29.70 7.16
N ARG A 135 41.99 30.06 7.95
CA ARG A 135 41.99 31.31 8.73
C ARG A 135 43.06 31.32 9.82
N LEU A 136 43.27 30.18 10.50
CA LEU A 136 44.30 30.05 11.51
C LEU A 136 45.69 30.22 10.88
N GLU A 137 45.99 29.46 9.82
CA GLU A 137 47.28 29.54 9.12
C GLU A 137 47.54 30.96 8.58
N SER A 138 46.54 31.60 7.98
CA SER A 138 46.67 32.98 7.50
C SER A 138 46.98 33.98 8.63
N LYS A 139 46.31 33.86 9.79
CA LYS A 139 46.56 34.74 10.94
C LYS A 139 47.91 34.46 11.59
N LYS A 140 48.31 33.19 11.67
CA LYS A 140 49.61 32.74 12.17
C LYS A 140 50.75 33.27 11.30
N ALA A 141 50.64 33.12 9.98
CA ALA A 141 51.62 33.64 9.02
C ALA A 141 51.78 35.17 9.09
N ARG A 142 50.69 35.89 9.39
CA ARG A 142 50.70 37.36 9.58
C ARG A 142 51.16 37.81 10.98
N GLY A 143 51.50 36.89 11.89
CA GLY A 143 51.87 37.21 13.28
C GLY A 143 50.72 37.82 14.11
N LYS A 144 49.46 37.68 13.66
CA LYS A 144 48.29 38.35 14.28
C LYS A 144 47.68 37.57 15.46
N LEU A 145 48.34 36.51 15.92
CA LEU A 145 47.85 35.64 17.00
C LEU A 145 48.96 35.38 18.01
N SER A 146 48.63 35.48 19.30
CA SER A 146 49.48 35.01 20.39
C SER A 146 49.48 33.48 20.47
N SER A 147 50.53 32.90 21.04
CA SER A 147 50.66 31.44 21.23
C SER A 147 49.43 30.83 21.91
N THR A 148 48.92 31.45 22.98
CA THR A 148 47.69 31.00 23.67
C THR A 148 46.46 30.98 22.76
N ASN A 149 46.32 31.96 21.86
CA ASN A 149 45.18 32.00 20.95
C ASN A 149 45.33 30.99 19.81
N ILE A 150 46.55 30.69 19.37
CA ILE A 150 46.84 29.61 18.42
C ILE A 150 46.40 28.27 19.04
N GLU A 151 46.79 27.99 20.27
CA GLU A 151 46.44 26.76 20.97
C GLU A 151 44.92 26.59 21.12
N LYS A 152 44.21 27.67 21.50
CA LYS A 152 42.74 27.67 21.58
C LYS A 152 42.08 27.35 20.25
N GLU A 153 42.57 27.89 19.13
CA GLU A 153 42.03 27.58 17.80
C GLU A 153 42.38 26.15 17.36
N ASN A 154 43.60 25.67 17.65
CA ASN A 154 43.99 24.28 17.41
C ASN A 154 43.05 23.30 18.12
N ILE A 155 42.72 23.54 19.40
CA ILE A 155 41.75 22.73 20.14
C ILE A 155 40.38 22.71 19.43
N LYS A 156 39.91 23.85 18.91
CA LYS A 156 38.63 23.92 18.17
C LYS A 156 38.70 23.16 16.85
N ILE A 157 39.82 23.23 16.13
CA ILE A 157 40.07 22.49 14.89
C ILE A 157 40.07 20.99 15.20
N SER A 158 40.78 20.53 16.24
CA SER A 158 40.79 19.13 16.68
C SER A 158 39.40 18.62 17.06
N LYS A 159 38.60 19.41 17.79
CA LYS A 159 37.20 19.08 18.08
C LYS A 159 36.36 18.92 16.81
N SER A 160 36.58 19.78 15.82
CA SER A 160 35.89 19.73 14.54
C SER A 160 36.31 18.49 13.75
N GLN A 161 37.59 18.10 13.76
CA GLN A 161 38.08 16.86 13.15
C GLN A 161 37.44 15.62 13.79
N ILE A 162 37.37 15.56 15.12
CA ILE A 162 36.69 14.45 15.83
C ILE A 162 35.23 14.36 15.41
N LYS A 163 34.54 15.51 15.25
CA LYS A 163 33.16 15.55 14.78
C LYS A 163 33.02 15.06 13.34
N ILE A 164 33.94 15.40 12.45
CA ILE A 164 34.00 14.87 11.07
C ILE A 164 34.12 13.35 11.10
N ASN A 165 35.07 12.80 11.85
CA ASN A 165 35.28 11.35 11.94
C ASN A 165 34.02 10.64 12.48
N LYS A 166 33.36 11.21 13.49
CA LYS A 166 32.10 10.67 14.02
C LYS A 166 30.99 10.67 12.96
N LEU A 167 30.86 11.76 12.19
CA LEU A 167 29.87 11.85 11.11
C LEU A 167 30.16 10.86 9.97
N GLU A 168 31.43 10.54 9.71
CA GLU A 168 31.84 9.52 8.73
C GLU A 168 31.45 8.11 9.19
N ASP A 169 31.73 7.77 10.45
CA ASP A 169 31.30 6.50 11.05
C ASP A 169 29.76 6.36 11.08
N ASP A 170 29.05 7.42 11.47
CA ASP A 170 27.59 7.45 11.43
C ASP A 170 27.05 7.29 9.99
N LEU A 171 27.71 7.89 9.01
CA LEU A 171 27.36 7.77 7.59
C LEU A 171 27.58 6.34 7.08
N GLU A 172 28.68 5.69 7.46
CA GLU A 172 28.96 4.30 7.13
C GLU A 172 27.90 3.37 7.73
N LYS A 173 27.59 3.54 9.03
CA LYS A 173 26.52 2.78 9.70
C LYS A 173 25.16 2.98 9.03
N ALA A 174 24.83 4.20 8.63
CA ALA A 174 23.59 4.49 7.90
C ALA A 174 23.59 3.87 6.50
N GLY A 175 24.72 3.92 5.78
CA GLY A 175 24.91 3.26 4.49
C GLY A 175 24.70 1.75 4.59
N ASN A 176 25.29 1.12 5.60
CA ASN A 176 25.12 -0.32 5.87
C ASN A 176 23.66 -0.68 6.18
N LYS A 177 22.93 0.15 6.94
CA LYS A 177 21.49 -0.04 7.20
C LYS A 177 20.64 0.09 5.93
N LEU A 178 21.00 1.02 5.05
CA LEU A 178 20.32 1.21 3.76
C LEU A 178 20.53 0.00 2.85
N THR A 179 21.78 -0.47 2.69
CA THR A 179 22.09 -1.67 1.91
C THR A 179 21.33 -2.89 2.42
N LYS A 180 21.30 -3.10 3.75
CA LYS A 180 20.53 -4.18 4.40
C LYS A 180 19.00 -4.07 4.24
N SER A 181 18.48 -2.92 3.82
CA SER A 181 17.03 -2.74 3.61
C SER A 181 16.65 -2.92 2.14
N ARG A 182 17.62 -2.81 1.24
CA ARG A 182 17.47 -3.02 -0.21
C ARG A 182 17.65 -4.48 -0.59
N ASN A 183 18.58 -5.17 0.08
CA ASN A 183 18.80 -6.61 -0.02
C ASN A 183 17.86 -7.36 0.92
#